data_AF-A0A9P5YZS2-F1
#
_entry.id   AF-A0A9P5YZS2-F1
#
_cell.length_a   1.000
_cell.length_b   1.000
_cell.length_c   1.000
_cell.angle_alpha   90.00
_cell.angle_beta   90.00
_cell.angle_gamma   90.00
#
_symmetry.space_group_name_H-M   'P 1'
#
loop_
_entity.id
_entity.type
_entity.pdbx_description
1 polymer ?
#
loop_
_entity_poly.entity_id
_entity_poly.type
_entity_poly.pdbx_seq_one_letter_code
_entity_poly.pdbx_strand_id
1 'polypeptide(L)'
;MHCISPLAVTISPECPGYETASNLQNVRHSRATRVVFIWFARPSAILPFRFPKASYAVIFDITSVPNYRSFDLAHTLLTFCEYHMRESGYIRFQIVYVVYAMHAGGTTGIILLDKRFRHAYEAQVSHSFSSDISVVAPLTHHLNVGNHPISIWNHDFSISRMNAHIDALCRNARRLARN
;
A
#
# COMPACT_ATOMS: atom_id res chain seq x y z
N MET A 1 12.34 15.89 -7.09
CA MET A 1 13.36 15.37 -6.14
C MET A 1 12.76 14.12 -5.50
N HIS A 2 13.25 12.93 -5.85
CA HIS A 2 12.78 11.67 -5.26
C HIS A 2 13.71 11.31 -4.11
N CYS A 3 13.20 11.30 -2.88
CA CYS A 3 13.98 10.88 -1.73
C CYS A 3 13.75 9.37 -1.52
N ILE A 4 14.76 8.56 -1.83
CA ILE A 4 14.78 7.13 -1.49
C ILE A 4 15.46 7.05 -0.13
N SER A 5 14.69 7.12 0.96
CA SER A 5 15.24 7.03 2.33
C SER A 5 14.95 5.66 2.95
N PRO A 6 15.87 5.09 3.73
CA PRO A 6 15.56 3.92 4.55
C PRO A 6 14.41 4.25 5.51
N LEU A 7 13.39 3.39 5.60
CA LEU A 7 12.23 3.59 6.49
C LEU A 7 12.64 3.99 7.92
N ALA A 8 13.74 3.45 8.44
CA ALA A 8 14.25 3.77 9.77
C ALA A 8 14.67 5.25 9.95
N VAL A 9 15.17 5.90 8.89
CA VAL A 9 15.57 7.32 8.92
C VAL A 9 14.33 8.22 8.86
N THR A 10 13.30 7.77 8.16
CA THR A 10 12.06 8.51 7.94
C THR A 10 11.19 8.61 9.20
N ILE A 11 11.41 7.73 10.18
CA ILE A 11 10.75 7.68 11.49
C ILE A 11 11.73 8.16 12.58
N SER A 12 12.67 9.05 12.24
CA SER A 12 13.61 9.62 13.21
C SER A 12 12.90 10.60 14.15
N PRO A 13 13.31 10.66 15.44
CA PRO A 13 12.85 11.67 16.39
C PRO A 13 13.13 13.12 15.98
N GLU A 14 13.95 13.35 14.97
CA GLU A 14 14.22 14.67 14.40
C GLU A 14 13.16 15.12 13.38
N CYS A 15 12.18 14.28 13.05
CA CYS A 15 11.09 14.68 12.17
C CYS A 15 10.15 15.65 12.91
N PRO A 16 9.81 16.84 12.38
CA PRO A 16 8.96 17.84 13.05
C PRO A 16 7.54 17.38 13.43
N GLY A 17 7.15 16.15 13.10
CA GLY A 17 5.90 15.50 13.51
C GLY A 17 6.09 14.20 14.30
N TYR A 18 7.33 13.85 14.68
CA TYR A 18 7.60 12.73 15.59
C TYR A 18 7.32 13.16 17.03
N GLU A 19 6.04 13.24 17.37
CA GLU A 19 5.60 13.30 18.76
C GLU A 19 5.18 11.91 19.20
N THR A 20 5.84 11.36 20.22
CA THR A 20 5.49 10.07 20.85
C THR A 20 4.25 10.17 21.74
N ALA A 21 3.76 11.38 22.01
CA ALA A 21 2.48 11.58 22.67
C ALA A 21 1.37 11.08 21.75
N SER A 22 0.44 10.28 22.30
CA SER A 22 -0.79 9.88 21.61
C SER A 22 -1.61 11.14 21.28
N ASN A 23 -1.32 11.75 20.13
CA ASN A 23 -2.01 12.94 19.68
C ASN A 23 -3.27 12.48 18.93
N LEU A 24 -4.43 12.81 19.48
CA LEU A 24 -5.73 12.50 18.90
C LEU A 24 -5.86 13.05 17.46
N GLN A 25 -5.08 14.09 17.11
CA GLN A 25 -4.96 14.56 15.73
C GLN A 25 -4.26 13.56 14.81
N ASN A 26 -3.18 12.91 15.24
CA ASN A 26 -2.47 11.89 14.44
C ASN A 26 -3.39 10.69 14.15
N VAL A 27 -4.19 10.28 15.13
CA VAL A 27 -5.19 9.20 14.96
C VAL A 27 -6.32 9.61 14.01
N ARG A 28 -6.81 10.84 14.12
CA ARG A 28 -7.83 11.36 13.18
C ARG A 28 -7.27 11.46 11.76
N HIS A 29 -6.01 11.88 11.64
CA HIS A 29 -5.33 12.01 10.36
C HIS A 29 -5.07 10.66 9.70
N SER A 30 -4.58 9.66 10.43
CA SER A 30 -4.38 8.31 9.87
C SER A 30 -5.68 7.68 9.38
N ARG A 31 -6.81 7.95 10.07
CA ARG A 31 -8.15 7.50 9.62
C ARG A 31 -8.63 8.21 8.36
N ALA A 32 -8.16 9.43 8.08
CA ALA A 32 -8.47 10.16 6.86
C ALA A 32 -7.51 9.84 5.71
N THR A 33 -6.43 9.07 5.97
CA THR A 33 -5.44 8.70 4.97
C THR A 33 -6.04 7.75 3.95
N ARG A 34 -5.97 8.15 2.68
CA ARG A 34 -6.50 7.38 1.56
C ARG A 34 -5.40 6.52 0.99
N VAL A 35 -5.70 5.24 0.79
CA VAL A 35 -4.71 4.29 0.26
C VAL A 35 -5.30 3.49 -0.87
N VAL A 36 -4.54 3.30 -1.94
CA VAL A 36 -4.85 2.38 -3.02
C VAL A 36 -3.76 1.32 -3.07
N PHE A 37 -4.17 0.05 -3.14
CA PHE A 37 -3.27 -1.08 -3.37
C PHE A 37 -3.64 -1.81 -4.66
N ILE A 38 -2.67 -2.08 -5.51
CA ILE A 38 -2.83 -2.86 -6.74
C ILE A 38 -2.01 -4.15 -6.61
N TRP A 39 -2.67 -5.28 -6.76
CA TRP A 39 -2.12 -6.59 -6.39
C TRP A 39 -1.65 -7.36 -7.62
N PHE A 40 -0.46 -7.95 -7.52
CA PHE A 40 0.14 -8.75 -8.58
C PHE A 40 0.57 -10.12 -8.04
N ALA A 41 0.06 -11.18 -8.67
CA ALA A 41 0.45 -12.57 -8.41
C ALA A 41 1.92 -12.88 -8.78
N ARG A 42 2.55 -12.00 -9.57
CA ARG A 42 3.92 -12.18 -10.05
C ARG A 42 4.64 -10.82 -10.08
N PRO A 43 5.75 -10.64 -9.35
CA PRO A 43 6.52 -9.39 -9.38
C PRO A 43 7.00 -9.00 -10.78
N SER A 44 7.26 -9.97 -11.65
CA SER A 44 7.68 -9.74 -13.03
C SER A 44 6.66 -9.00 -13.90
N ALA A 45 5.40 -8.87 -13.45
CA ALA A 45 4.40 -8.05 -14.14
C ALA A 45 4.70 -6.54 -14.06
N ILE A 46 5.48 -6.12 -13.05
CA ILE A 46 5.78 -4.71 -12.78
C ILE A 46 7.28 -4.43 -12.65
N LEU A 47 8.10 -5.43 -12.32
CA LEU A 47 9.55 -5.30 -12.18
C LEU A 47 10.29 -5.94 -13.36
N PRO A 48 11.28 -5.26 -13.96
CA PRO A 48 12.06 -5.83 -15.05
C PRO A 48 13.08 -6.89 -14.61
N PHE A 49 13.30 -7.06 -13.31
CA PHE A 49 14.26 -8.00 -12.73
C PHE A 49 13.60 -8.92 -11.70
N ARG A 50 14.27 -10.04 -11.42
CA ARG A 50 13.79 -11.06 -10.49
C ARG A 50 14.30 -10.79 -9.08
N PHE A 51 13.39 -10.89 -8.11
CA PHE A 51 13.72 -11.00 -6.70
C PHE A 51 13.47 -12.44 -6.25
N PRO A 52 14.50 -13.26 -6.00
CA PRO A 52 14.34 -14.71 -5.79
C PRO A 52 13.40 -15.09 -4.63
N LYS A 53 13.28 -14.23 -3.61
CA LYS A 53 12.41 -14.47 -2.45
C LYS A 53 11.01 -13.87 -2.60
N ALA A 54 10.78 -13.01 -3.61
CA ALA A 54 9.49 -12.37 -3.82
C ALA A 54 8.62 -13.20 -4.77
N SER A 55 7.43 -13.55 -4.31
CA SER A 55 6.42 -14.26 -5.10
C SER A 55 5.23 -13.38 -5.45
N TYR A 56 5.01 -12.31 -4.69
CA TYR A 56 3.92 -11.35 -4.90
C TYR A 56 4.45 -9.93 -4.89
N ALA A 57 3.72 -9.03 -5.53
CA ALA A 57 4.00 -7.62 -5.45
C ALA A 57 2.72 -6.81 -5.29
N VAL A 58 2.81 -5.73 -4.52
CA VAL A 58 1.71 -4.79 -4.30
C VAL A 58 2.23 -3.39 -4.55
N ILE A 59 1.63 -2.69 -5.52
CA ILE A 59 1.84 -1.25 -5.66
C ILE A 59 0.93 -0.56 -4.65
N PHE A 60 1.44 0.44 -3.96
CA PHE A 60 0.63 1.29 -3.10
C PHE A 60 0.76 2.77 -3.48
N ASP A 61 -0.32 3.50 -3.22
CA ASP A 61 -0.40 4.95 -3.29
C ASP A 61 -1.12 5.47 -2.06
N ILE A 62 -0.45 6.31 -1.28
CA ILE A 62 -0.91 6.85 -0.01
C ILE A 62 -1.05 8.36 -0.19
N THR A 63 -2.28 8.85 -0.25
CA THR A 63 -2.53 10.30 -0.23
C THR A 63 -2.44 10.79 1.20
N SER A 64 -1.51 11.72 1.44
CA SER A 64 -1.20 12.22 2.78
C SER A 64 -0.88 13.70 2.77
N VAL A 65 -1.07 14.35 3.91
CA VAL A 65 -0.69 15.76 4.12
C VAL A 65 0.84 15.84 4.22
N PRO A 66 1.50 16.89 3.69
CA PRO A 66 2.96 16.93 3.57
C PRO A 66 3.77 16.62 4.84
N ASN A 67 3.23 16.94 6.02
CA ASN A 67 3.91 16.74 7.31
C ASN A 67 3.73 15.34 7.90
N TYR A 68 2.82 14.53 7.34
CA TYR A 68 2.48 13.20 7.86
C TYR A 68 2.91 12.05 6.94
N ARG A 69 3.51 12.33 5.77
CA ARG A 69 3.88 11.33 4.76
C ARG A 69 4.64 10.11 5.31
N SER A 70 5.60 10.35 6.21
CA SER A 70 6.40 9.30 6.85
C SER A 70 5.58 8.46 7.82
N PHE A 71 4.77 9.13 8.63
CA PHE A 71 3.88 8.49 9.59
C PHE A 71 2.82 7.67 8.87
N ASP A 72 2.16 8.25 7.87
CA ASP A 72 1.12 7.59 7.07
C ASP A 72 1.71 6.39 6.31
N LEU A 73 2.92 6.49 5.75
CA LEU A 73 3.62 5.34 5.18
C LEU A 73 3.82 4.22 6.20
N ALA A 74 4.42 4.52 7.35
CA ALA A 74 4.72 3.51 8.36
C ALA A 74 3.43 2.86 8.90
N HIS A 75 2.44 3.69 9.24
CA HIS A 75 1.13 3.24 9.71
C HIS A 75 0.45 2.35 8.66
N THR A 76 0.37 2.79 7.41
CA THR A 76 -0.24 2.00 6.32
C THR A 76 0.45 0.66 6.14
N LEU A 77 1.78 0.59 6.15
CA LEU A 77 2.51 -0.68 5.99
C LEU A 77 2.26 -1.63 7.16
N LEU A 78 2.22 -1.13 8.40
CA LEU A 78 1.90 -1.92 9.59
C LEU A 78 0.46 -2.44 9.53
N THR A 79 -0.51 -1.56 9.30
CA THR A 79 -1.92 -1.92 9.18
C THR A 79 -2.15 -2.90 8.03
N PHE A 80 -1.42 -2.77 6.92
CA PHE A 80 -1.47 -3.71 5.79
C PHE A 80 -1.06 -5.12 6.22
N CYS A 81 0.05 -5.25 6.94
CA CYS A 81 0.47 -6.55 7.47
C CYS A 81 -0.56 -7.14 8.44
N GLU A 82 -1.01 -6.37 9.42
CA GLU A 82 -1.94 -6.83 10.44
C GLU A 82 -3.29 -7.25 9.86
N TYR A 83 -3.87 -6.40 9.00
CA TYR A 83 -5.16 -6.65 8.37
C TYR A 83 -5.11 -7.93 7.53
N HIS A 84 -4.14 -8.04 6.62
CA HIS A 84 -4.09 -9.18 5.71
C HIS A 84 -3.62 -10.48 6.38
N MET A 85 -2.87 -10.40 7.48
CA MET A 85 -2.63 -11.57 8.31
C MET A 85 -3.92 -12.06 8.94
N ARG A 86 -4.76 -11.18 9.47
CA ARG A 86 -6.06 -11.57 10.06
C ARG A 86 -7.01 -12.17 9.02
N GLU A 87 -7.15 -11.53 7.86
CA GLU A 87 -8.00 -12.01 6.76
C GLU A 87 -7.54 -13.37 6.20
N SER A 88 -6.24 -13.68 6.29
CA SER A 88 -5.68 -14.96 5.86
C SER A 88 -5.64 -16.03 6.95
N GLY A 89 -6.47 -15.91 8.00
CA GLY A 89 -6.50 -16.89 9.08
C GLY A 89 -5.22 -16.88 9.94
N TYR A 90 -4.63 -15.70 10.15
CA TYR A 90 -3.40 -15.46 10.90
C TYR A 90 -2.13 -16.08 10.29
N ILE A 91 -2.14 -16.40 8.99
CA ILE A 91 -0.96 -16.88 8.28
C ILE A 91 0.06 -15.75 8.13
N ARG A 92 1.24 -15.95 8.70
CA ARG A 92 2.34 -14.97 8.63
C ARG A 92 3.00 -14.99 7.25
N PHE A 93 3.16 -13.81 6.67
CA PHE A 93 3.96 -13.57 5.47
C PHE A 93 5.07 -12.56 5.76
N GLN A 94 6.02 -12.43 4.85
CA GLN A 94 7.14 -11.51 5.01
C GLN A 94 7.18 -10.49 3.87
N ILE A 95 7.40 -9.23 4.24
CA ILE A 95 7.86 -8.21 3.31
C ILE A 95 9.33 -8.51 3.01
N VAL A 96 9.62 -8.86 1.77
CA VAL A 96 10.97 -9.13 1.25
C VAL A 96 11.69 -7.83 0.95
N TYR A 97 10.97 -6.85 0.39
CA TYR A 97 11.52 -5.58 -0.02
C TYR A 97 10.43 -4.51 -0.10
N VAL A 98 10.79 -3.27 0.20
CA VAL A 98 9.92 -2.10 -0.01
C VAL A 98 10.74 -1.04 -0.72
N VAL A 99 10.20 -0.50 -1.80
CA VAL A 99 10.72 0.71 -2.45
C VAL A 99 9.61 1.72 -2.52
N TYR A 100 9.92 2.98 -2.22
CA TYR A 100 8.92 4.03 -2.22
C TYR A 100 9.54 5.38 -2.59
N ALA A 101 8.69 6.29 -3.03
CA ALA A 101 9.03 7.67 -3.28
C ALA A 101 7.97 8.57 -2.65
N MET A 102 8.44 9.53 -1.86
CA MET A 102 7.61 10.60 -1.31
C MET A 102 7.53 11.76 -2.30
N HIS A 103 6.34 12.35 -2.42
CA HIS A 103 6.05 13.51 -3.25
C HIS A 103 5.09 14.46 -2.52
N ALA A 104 4.73 15.59 -3.12
CA ALA A 104 3.91 16.61 -2.46
C ALA A 104 2.53 16.08 -2.04
N GLY A 105 1.89 15.26 -2.90
CA GLY A 105 0.58 14.69 -2.63
C GLY A 105 0.56 13.40 -1.80
N GLY A 106 1.72 12.88 -1.38
CA GLY A 106 1.78 11.65 -0.60
C GLY A 106 2.98 10.76 -0.89
N THR A 107 2.75 9.44 -0.86
CA THR A 107 3.79 8.42 -1.03
C THR A 107 3.32 7.31 -1.94
N THR A 108 4.11 6.97 -2.95
CA THR A 108 3.88 5.81 -3.82
C THR A 108 5.00 4.80 -3.67
N GLY A 109 4.71 3.52 -3.84
CA GLY A 109 5.74 2.50 -3.73
C GLY A 109 5.30 1.11 -4.14
N ILE A 110 6.21 0.16 -3.93
CA ILE A 110 6.05 -1.25 -4.23
C ILE A 110 6.50 -2.05 -3.01
N ILE A 111 5.65 -2.97 -2.56
CA ILE A 111 5.95 -3.97 -1.54
C ILE A 111 6.14 -5.30 -2.27
N LEU A 112 7.26 -5.96 -2.01
CA LEU A 112 7.52 -7.33 -2.47
C LEU A 112 7.34 -8.29 -1.31
N LEU A 113 6.58 -9.35 -1.55
CA LEU A 113 6.14 -10.27 -0.51
C LEU A 113 6.52 -11.71 -0.86
N ASP A 114 6.77 -12.51 0.17
CA ASP A 114 7.14 -13.91 0.03
C ASP A 114 5.96 -14.80 -0.41
N LYS A 115 6.23 -16.07 -0.68
CA LYS A 115 5.21 -17.04 -1.13
C LYS A 115 4.06 -17.26 -0.14
N ARG A 116 4.25 -16.95 1.16
CA ARG A 116 3.21 -17.14 2.18
C ARG A 116 2.09 -16.11 2.07
N PHE A 117 2.33 -15.02 1.34
CA PHE A 117 1.32 -14.01 1.01
C PHE A 117 0.19 -14.52 0.09
N ARG A 118 0.32 -15.74 -0.44
CA ARG A 118 -0.68 -16.37 -1.31
C ARG A 118 -2.10 -16.30 -0.76
N HIS A 119 -2.28 -16.58 0.53
CA HIS A 119 -3.61 -16.59 1.14
C HIS A 119 -4.26 -15.21 1.18
N ALA A 120 -3.49 -14.16 1.50
CA ALA A 120 -3.97 -12.78 1.45
C ALA A 120 -4.34 -12.37 0.01
N TYR A 121 -3.52 -12.77 -0.97
CA TYR A 121 -3.81 -12.52 -2.38
C TYR A 121 -5.10 -13.23 -2.86
N GLU A 122 -5.27 -14.51 -2.53
CA GLU A 122 -6.46 -15.29 -2.89
C GLU A 122 -7.74 -14.74 -2.23
N ALA A 123 -7.66 -14.33 -0.96
CA ALA A 123 -8.74 -13.63 -0.27
C ALA A 123 -9.10 -12.32 -1.00
N GLN A 124 -8.10 -11.50 -1.34
CA GLN A 124 -8.30 -10.25 -2.06
C GLN A 124 -8.92 -10.46 -3.45
N VAL A 125 -8.49 -11.49 -4.19
CA VAL A 125 -9.09 -11.86 -5.48
C VAL A 125 -10.57 -12.21 -5.27
N SER A 126 -10.87 -13.04 -4.27
CA SER A 126 -12.24 -13.46 -3.96
C SER A 126 -13.13 -12.26 -3.61
N HIS A 127 -12.62 -11.35 -2.78
CA HIS A 127 -13.33 -10.10 -2.46
C HIS A 127 -13.49 -9.18 -3.67
N SER A 128 -12.55 -9.13 -4.61
CA SER A 128 -12.68 -8.29 -5.80
C SER A 128 -13.80 -8.72 -6.76
N PHE A 129 -14.30 -9.95 -6.62
CA PHE A 129 -15.46 -10.47 -7.34
C PHE A 129 -16.77 -10.36 -6.57
N SER A 130 -16.71 -10.20 -5.23
CA SER A 130 -17.90 -9.90 -4.43
C SER A 130 -18.04 -8.39 -4.31
N SER A 131 -19.18 -7.81 -4.69
CA SER A 131 -19.41 -6.36 -4.55
C SER A 131 -19.57 -5.90 -3.08
N ASP A 132 -19.07 -6.67 -2.13
CA ASP A 132 -19.24 -6.45 -0.70
C ASP A 132 -18.28 -5.39 -0.18
N ILE A 133 -18.83 -4.43 0.56
CA ILE A 133 -18.08 -3.46 1.33
C ILE A 133 -17.77 -4.11 2.68
N SER A 134 -16.49 -4.28 3.00
CA SER A 134 -16.08 -4.69 4.35
C SER A 134 -16.16 -3.49 5.28
N VAL A 135 -17.07 -3.55 6.26
CA VAL A 135 -17.30 -2.49 7.26
C VAL A 135 -16.23 -2.52 8.38
N VAL A 136 -15.24 -3.41 8.29
CA VAL A 136 -14.17 -3.49 9.27
C VAL A 136 -13.09 -2.46 8.95
N ALA A 137 -12.78 -1.57 9.91
CA ALA A 137 -11.73 -0.58 9.72
C ALA A 137 -10.38 -1.21 9.34
N PRO A 138 -9.66 -0.67 8.33
CA PRO A 138 -10.03 0.48 7.49
C PRO A 138 -11.18 0.15 6.52
N LEU A 139 -12.09 1.11 6.27
CA LEU A 139 -13.17 0.96 5.28
C LEU A 139 -12.55 0.56 3.94
N THR A 140 -12.80 -0.68 3.51
CA THR A 140 -12.11 -1.29 2.38
C THR A 140 -13.09 -1.56 1.24
N HIS A 141 -12.78 -1.02 0.06
CA HIS A 141 -13.45 -1.37 -1.19
C HIS A 141 -12.56 -2.30 -2.01
N HIS A 142 -13.14 -3.38 -2.51
CA HIS A 142 -12.46 -4.36 -3.35
C HIS A 142 -12.99 -4.27 -4.78
N LEU A 143 -12.08 -4.15 -5.74
CA LEU A 143 -12.43 -3.97 -7.15
C LEU A 143 -11.49 -4.79 -8.01
N ASN A 144 -11.94 -5.19 -9.20
CA ASN A 144 -11.11 -5.84 -10.20
C ASN A 144 -11.05 -4.94 -11.45
N VAL A 145 -9.86 -4.43 -11.76
CA VAL A 145 -9.64 -3.57 -12.93
C VAL A 145 -8.55 -4.19 -13.79
N GLY A 146 -8.88 -4.52 -15.04
CA GLY A 146 -7.90 -5.05 -15.99
C GLY A 146 -7.23 -6.35 -15.51
N ASN A 147 -7.95 -7.20 -14.79
CA ASN A 147 -7.45 -8.44 -14.14
C ASN A 147 -6.50 -8.22 -12.95
N HIS A 148 -6.49 -7.01 -12.39
CA HIS A 148 -5.75 -6.72 -11.17
C HIS A 148 -6.74 -6.53 -10.01
N PRO A 149 -6.60 -7.33 -8.94
CA PRO A 149 -7.31 -7.06 -7.69
C PRO A 149 -6.81 -5.74 -7.11
N ILE A 150 -7.74 -4.93 -6.62
CA ILE A 150 -7.48 -3.63 -6.04
C ILE A 150 -8.18 -3.54 -4.70
N SER A 151 -7.48 -3.05 -3.68
CA SER A 151 -8.08 -2.64 -2.41
C SER A 151 -7.89 -1.14 -2.22
N ILE A 152 -8.94 -0.48 -1.75
CA ILE A 152 -8.93 0.97 -1.50
C ILE A 152 -9.38 1.19 -0.08
N TRP A 153 -8.60 1.97 0.68
CA TRP A 153 -8.87 2.30 2.07
C TRP A 153 -9.28 3.76 2.23
N ASN A 154 -10.33 4.00 3.03
CA ASN A 154 -10.79 5.31 3.50
C ASN A 154 -11.04 6.35 2.38
N HIS A 155 -11.57 5.94 1.21
CA HIS A 155 -11.73 6.82 0.05
C HIS A 155 -13.19 6.87 -0.45
N ASP A 156 -13.74 8.09 -0.61
CA ASP A 156 -15.02 8.30 -1.31
C ASP A 156 -14.81 8.19 -2.82
N PHE A 157 -15.38 7.16 -3.44
CA PHE A 157 -14.85 6.64 -4.69
C PHE A 157 -15.62 7.04 -5.96
N SER A 158 -14.91 7.37 -7.04
CA SER A 158 -15.47 7.54 -8.40
C SER A 158 -14.72 6.65 -9.40
N ILE A 159 -15.43 5.64 -9.92
CA ILE A 159 -14.87 4.59 -10.80
C ILE A 159 -14.24 5.15 -12.08
N SER A 160 -14.81 6.21 -12.65
CA SER A 160 -14.33 6.80 -13.91
C SER A 160 -12.91 7.36 -13.84
N ARG A 161 -12.44 7.78 -12.65
CA ARG A 161 -11.08 8.30 -12.46
C ARG A 161 -10.07 7.21 -12.10
N MET A 162 -10.53 6.01 -11.73
CA MET A 162 -9.66 4.92 -11.27
C MET A 162 -8.71 4.44 -12.36
N ASN A 163 -9.22 4.15 -13.56
CA ASN A 163 -8.44 3.46 -14.59
C ASN A 163 -7.21 4.27 -14.98
N ALA A 164 -7.40 5.58 -15.19
CA ALA A 164 -6.30 6.50 -15.47
C ALA A 164 -5.29 6.58 -14.31
N HIS A 165 -5.77 6.54 -13.07
CA HIS A 165 -4.93 6.53 -11.87
C HIS A 165 -4.11 5.25 -11.76
N ILE A 166 -4.73 4.08 -11.92
CA ILE A 166 -4.06 2.77 -11.92
C ILE A 166 -2.97 2.71 -12.98
N ASP A 167 -3.29 3.14 -14.20
CA ASP A 167 -2.32 3.16 -15.28
C ASP A 167 -1.13 4.08 -14.95
N ALA A 168 -1.39 5.23 -14.34
CA ALA A 168 -0.35 6.13 -13.87
C ALA A 168 0.50 5.49 -12.76
N LEU A 169 -0.12 4.83 -11.78
CA LEU A 169 0.58 4.12 -10.71
C LEU A 169 1.45 2.99 -11.23
N CYS A 170 0.93 2.16 -12.14
CA CYS A 170 1.69 1.10 -12.79
C CYS A 170 2.88 1.65 -13.58
N ARG A 171 2.72 2.77 -14.30
CA ARG A 171 3.83 3.45 -14.99
C ARG A 171 4.88 3.99 -14.00
N ASN A 172 4.44 4.61 -12.92
CA ASN A 172 5.33 5.17 -11.91
C ASN A 172 6.10 4.08 -11.16
N ALA A 173 5.44 2.98 -10.79
CA ALA A 173 6.07 1.81 -10.18
C ALA A 173 7.16 1.22 -11.08
N ARG A 174 6.89 1.07 -12.39
CA ARG A 174 7.90 0.60 -13.36
C ARG A 174 9.09 1.55 -13.47
N ARG A 175 8.88 2.86 -13.33
CA ARG A 175 9.98 3.85 -13.30
C ARG A 175 10.77 3.76 -12.01
N LEU A 176 10.10 3.68 -10.87
CA LEU A 176 10.70 3.55 -9.54
C LEU A 176 11.59 2.31 -9.46
N ALA A 177 11.15 1.20 -10.05
CA ALA A 177 11.92 -0.04 -10.10
C ALA A 177 13.23 0.06 -10.89
N ARG A 178 13.36 0.99 -11.85
CA ARG A 178 14.55 1.11 -12.69
C ARG A 178 15.66 1.95 -12.07
N ASN A 179 15.34 2.72 -11.02
CA ASN A 179 16.27 3.60 -10.32
C ASN A 179 16.82 2.89 -9.09
#